data_AF-A0A392PYB0-F1
#
_entry.id   AF-A0A392PYB0-F1
#
_cell.length_a   1.000
_cell.length_b   1.000
_cell.length_c   1.000
_cell.angle_alpha   90.00
_cell.angle_beta   90.00
_cell.angle_gamma   90.00
#
_symmetry.space_group_name_H-M   'P 1'
#
loop_
_entity.id
_entity.type
_entity.pdbx_description
1 polymer ?
#
loop_
_entity_poly.entity_id
_entity_poly.type
_entity_poly.pdbx_seq_one_letter_code
_entity_poly.pdbx_strand_id
1 'polypeptide(L)' 'GRFDIISLTGSYVHNEFDGRSGGLSVCLSHSDGQLVGGSIAGPLKAAGPVQSFHAWGGKS' A
#
# COMPACT_ATOMS: atom_id res chain seq x y z
N GLY A 1 10.26 4.15 14.53
CA GLY A 1 11.23 3.07 14.28
C GLY A 1 11.72 3.16 12.86
N ARG A 2 12.86 2.55 12.54
CA ARG A 2 13.41 2.47 11.18
C ARG A 2 13.19 1.06 10.66
N PHE A 3 12.42 0.93 9.59
CA PHE A 3 12.07 -0.33 8.96
C PHE A 3 12.17 -0.16 7.45
N ASP A 4 12.52 -1.23 6.75
CA ASP A 4 12.47 -1.27 5.30
C ASP A 4 11.16 -1.93 4.84
N ILE A 5 10.55 -1.37 3.79
CA ILE A 5 9.35 -1.96 3.19
C ILE A 5 9.79 -3.10 2.29
N ILE A 6 9.46 -4.33 2.69
CA ILE A 6 9.76 -5.53 1.92
C ILE A 6 8.69 -5.76 0.86
N SER A 7 7.42 -5.56 1.22
CA SER A 7 6.31 -5.64 0.29
C SER A 7 5.11 -4.81 0.75
N LEU A 8 4.37 -4.31 -0.24
CA LEU A 8 3.09 -3.63 -0.06
C LEU A 8 2.13 -4.19 -1.11
N THR A 9 1.03 -4.78 -0.67
CA THR A 9 0.05 -5.42 -1.55
C THR A 9 -1.37 -5.01 -1.18
N GLY A 10 -2.26 -5.03 -2.18
CA GLY A 10 -3.68 -4.81 -1.97
C GLY A 10 -4.34 -4.12 -3.14
N SER A 11 -5.58 -3.72 -2.92
CA SER A 11 -6.41 -3.10 -3.95
C SER A 11 -7.02 -1.80 -3.44
N TYR A 12 -7.19 -0.86 -4.36
CA TYR A 12 -7.84 0.40 -4.12
C TYR A 12 -8.88 0.64 -5.20
N VAL A 13 -10.10 0.88 -4.78
CA VAL A 13 -11.23 1.25 -5.61
C VAL A 13 -11.72 2.61 -5.15
N HIS A 14 -11.65 3.58 -6.07
CA HIS A 14 -12.25 4.88 -5.84
C HIS A 14 -13.77 4.73 -5.98
N ASN A 15 -14.51 4.97 -4.90
CA ASN A 15 -15.96 5.03 -4.92
C ASN A 15 -16.40 6.50 -4.81
N GLU A 16 -17.24 6.94 -5.74
CA GLU A 16 -17.72 8.33 -5.84
C GLU A 16 -18.61 8.76 -4.67
N PHE A 17 -19.22 7.80 -3.95
CA PHE A 17 -20.31 8.09 -3.01
C PHE A 17 -19.97 7.90 -1.52
N ASP A 18 -19.01 7.03 -1.16
CA ASP A 18 -18.78 6.69 0.26
C ASP A 18 -17.30 6.51 0.63
N GLY A 19 -16.42 7.08 -0.18
CA GLY A 19 -15.00 7.03 0.10
C GLY A 19 -14.36 5.68 -0.21
N ARG A 20 -13.06 5.68 -0.02
CA ARG A 20 -12.07 4.71 -0.49
C ARG A 20 -12.48 3.27 -0.12
N SER A 21 -12.76 2.43 -1.11
CA SER A 21 -13.04 1.00 -0.90
C SER A 21 -11.80 0.17 -1.26
N GLY A 22 -11.37 -0.72 -0.39
CA GLY A 22 -10.15 -1.51 -0.60
C GLY A 22 -9.33 -1.68 0.67
N GLY A 23 -8.20 -2.38 0.57
CA GLY A 23 -7.32 -2.65 1.70
C GLY A 23 -5.89 -2.86 1.23
N LEU A 24 -4.94 -2.36 2.01
CA LEU A 24 -3.51 -2.56 1.80
C LEU A 24 -2.94 -3.32 2.99
N SER A 25 -2.04 -4.25 2.70
CA SER A 25 -1.25 -4.98 3.68
C SER A 25 0.23 -4.72 3.42
N VAL A 26 1.01 -4.63 4.49
CA VAL A 26 2.45 -4.35 4.42
C VAL A 26 3.24 -5.43 5.15
N CYS A 27 4.43 -5.74 4.63
CA CYS A 27 5.47 -6.46 5.34
C CYS A 27 6.70 -5.56 5.47
N LEU A 28 7.17 -5.40 6.70
CA LEU A 28 8.30 -4.59 7.08
C LEU A 28 9.40 -5.46 7.67
N SER A 29 10.65 -5.12 7.41
CA SER A 29 11.80 -5.68 8.12
C SER A 29 12.40 -4.65 9.06
N HIS A 30 12.83 -5.11 10.23
CA HIS A 30 13.71 -4.35 11.10
C HIS A 30 15.17 -4.69 10.80
N SER A 31 16.09 -3.82 11.20
CA SER A 31 17.53 -4.00 10.94
C SER A 31 18.15 -5.23 11.61
N ASP A 32 17.46 -5.81 12.60
CA ASP A 32 17.85 -7.06 13.26
C ASP A 32 17.34 -8.32 12.54
N GLY A 33 16.65 -8.17 11.41
CA GLY A 33 16.10 -9.27 10.61
C GLY A 33 14.68 -9.70 11.01
N GLN A 34 14.07 -9.06 12.02
CA GLN A 34 12.66 -9.34 12.36
C GLN A 34 11.71 -8.84 11.28
N LEU A 35 10.66 -9.60 11.02
CA LEU A 35 9.58 -9.23 10.10
C LEU A 35 8.30 -8.91 10.87
N VAL A 36 7.63 -7.83 10.49
CA VAL A 36 6.30 -7.47 11.00
C VAL A 36 5.39 -7.16 9.82
N GLY A 37 4.14 -7.59 9.88
CA GLY A 37 3.19 -7.30 8.82
C GLY A 37 1.74 -7.30 9.28
N GLY A 38 0.88 -6.76 8.44
CA GLY A 38 -0.54 -6.65 8.72
C GLY A 38 -1.29 -5.72 7.77
N SER A 39 -2.61 -5.67 7.95
CA SER A 39 -3.49 -4.75 7.24
C SER A 39 -3.36 -3.33 7.79
N ILE A 40 -3.44 -2.35 6.88
CA ILE A 40 -3.37 -0.94 7.22
C ILE A 40 -4.79 -0.42 7.48
N ALA A 41 -5.07 -0.03 8.72
CA ALA A 41 -6.40 0.43 9.12
C ALA A 41 -6.70 1.91 8.76
N GLY A 42 -5.74 2.65 8.23
CA GLY A 42 -5.84 4.11 8.05
C GLY A 42 -5.16 4.65 6.79
N PRO A 43 -5.23 5.97 6.54
CA PRO A 43 -4.65 6.58 5.35
C PRO A 43 -3.12 6.51 5.36
N LEU A 44 -2.54 6.10 4.23
CA LEU A 44 -1.10 6.20 4.01
C LEU A 44 -0.71 7.62 3.60
N LYS A 45 0.33 8.16 4.23
CA LYS A 45 0.93 9.46 3.89
C LYS A 45 2.35 9.24 3.37
N ALA A 46 2.59 9.59 2.12
CA ALA A 46 3.94 9.56 1.57
C ALA A 46 4.74 10.79 2.02
N ALA A 47 6.02 10.59 2.33
CA ALA A 47 6.95 11.68 2.64
C ALA A 47 7.53 12.35 1.37
N GLY A 48 7.25 11.80 0.19
CA GLY A 48 7.74 12.27 -1.12
C GLY A 48 6.96 11.63 -2.27
N PRO A 49 7.39 11.86 -3.53
CA PRO A 49 6.72 11.29 -4.71
C PRO A 49 6.61 9.77 -4.64
N VAL A 50 5.43 9.22 -4.99
CA VAL A 50 5.17 7.77 -5.07
C VAL A 50 4.80 7.44 -6.51
N GLN A 51 5.44 6.41 -7.07
CA GLN A 51 5.07 5.85 -8.37
C GLN A 51 4.04 4.73 -8.17
N SER A 52 2.95 4.77 -8.93
CA SER A 52 1.94 3.71 -8.98
C SER A 52 1.83 3.17 -10.40
N PHE A 53 1.93 1.87 -10.57
CA PHE A 53 1.71 1.20 -11.85
C PHE A 53 0.29 0.65 -11.88
N HIS A 54 -0.58 1.23 -12.70
CA HIS A 54 -1.83 0.59 -13.08
C HIS A 54 -1.60 -0.17 -14.39
N ALA A 55 -2.19 -1.36 -14.52
CA ALA A 55 -2.23 -2.03 -15.82
C ALA A 55 -3.16 -1.22 -16.73
N TRP A 56 -2.61 -0.65 -17.80
CA TRP A 56 -3.40 -0.02 -18.86
C TRP A 56 -4.27 -1.10 -19.51
N GLY A 57 -5.55 -1.14 -19.15
CA GLY A 57 -6.53 -1.98 -19.80
C GLY A 57 -6.82 -1.42 -21.18
N GLY A 58 -6.07 -1.87 -22.18
CA GLY A 58 -6.42 -1.65 -23.58
C GLY A 58 -7.76 -2.30 -23.88
N LYS A 59 -8.79 -1.49 -24.12
CA LYS A 59 -9.97 -1.92 -24.90
C LYS A 59 -10.17 -0.97 -26.08
N SER A 60 -10.33 -1.65 -27.23
CA SER A 60 -10.56 -1.22 -28.62
C SER A 60 -9.47 -0.42 -29.30
#